data_AF-A0A7G7WYU4-F1
#
_entry.id   AF-A0A7G7WYU4-F1
#
_cell.length_a   1.000
_cell.length_b   1.000
_cell.length_c   1.000
_cell.angle_alpha   90.00
_cell.angle_beta   90.00
_cell.angle_gamma   90.00
#
_symmetry.space_group_name_H-M   'P 1'
#
loop_
_entity.id
_entity.type
_entity.pdbx_description
1 polymer ?
#
loop_
_entity_poly.entity_id
_entity_poly.type
_entity_poly.pdbx_seq_one_letter_code
_entity_poly.pdbx_strand_id
1 'polypeptide(L)'
;MIQIIALVFSLLLSQVEASLCQNCPNTWVSFDNHCYRINYWTATSWHTAQRRCMDYGADLASIRYPEEQEFVFEWVKRVNKMHHNKYYWIGLNDIEKEKKWRWIDGSTYYYKNWSGNQPNNAHGIQDCTVIGSQGTWSDFACKNKGYRYICKKKC
;
A
#
# COMPACT_ATOMS: atom_id res chain seq x y z
N MET A 1 -23.94 -48.53 5.86
CA MET A 1 -24.07 -47.48 4.81
C MET A 1 -24.32 -46.07 5.37
N ILE A 2 -23.80 -45.71 6.56
CA ILE A 2 -23.96 -44.33 7.10
C ILE A 2 -22.62 -43.72 7.58
N GLN A 3 -21.56 -44.52 7.74
CA GLN A 3 -20.24 -44.00 8.16
C GLN A 3 -19.38 -43.44 7.01
N ILE A 4 -19.75 -43.66 5.74
CA ILE A 4 -18.90 -43.24 4.60
C ILE A 4 -19.19 -41.78 4.18
N ILE A 5 -20.40 -41.24 4.42
CA ILE A 5 -20.80 -39.90 3.95
C ILE A 5 -20.19 -38.77 4.83
N ALA A 6 -19.97 -39.01 6.13
CA ALA A 6 -19.42 -38.00 7.03
C ALA A 6 -17.93 -37.69 6.75
N LEU A 7 -17.16 -38.67 6.27
CA LEU A 7 -15.74 -38.51 5.97
C LEU A 7 -15.48 -37.72 4.68
N VAL A 8 -16.44 -37.70 3.74
CA VAL A 8 -16.32 -36.89 2.52
C VAL A 8 -16.63 -35.42 2.79
N PHE A 9 -17.51 -35.12 3.75
CA PHE A 9 -17.82 -33.75 4.17
C PHE A 9 -16.68 -33.08 4.96
N SER A 10 -15.89 -33.83 5.71
CA SER A 10 -14.70 -33.30 6.41
C SER A 10 -13.49 -33.10 5.48
N LEU A 11 -13.41 -33.82 4.36
CA LEU A 11 -12.35 -33.68 3.35
C LEU A 11 -12.62 -32.59 2.31
N LEU A 12 -13.85 -32.09 2.21
CA LEU A 12 -14.19 -30.93 1.37
C LEU A 12 -13.97 -29.58 2.09
N LEU A 13 -13.74 -29.59 3.41
CA LEU A 13 -13.41 -28.39 4.19
C LEU A 13 -11.90 -28.10 4.24
N SER A 14 -11.04 -28.98 3.75
CA SER A 14 -9.58 -28.74 3.74
C SER A 14 -9.04 -28.11 2.44
N GLN A 15 -9.90 -27.76 1.47
CA GLN A 15 -9.47 -27.16 0.20
C GLN A 15 -9.76 -25.65 0.06
N VAL A 16 -10.23 -25.00 1.12
CA VAL A 16 -10.31 -23.54 1.22
C VAL A 16 -9.41 -23.02 2.33
N GLU A 17 -8.19 -23.57 2.42
CA GLU A 17 -7.09 -22.80 3.00
C GLU A 17 -6.66 -21.80 1.94
N ALA A 18 -7.16 -20.56 2.05
CA ALA A 18 -6.65 -19.44 1.26
C ALA A 18 -5.12 -19.46 1.40
N SER A 19 -4.41 -19.63 0.29
CA SER A 19 -2.96 -19.66 0.27
C SER A 19 -2.44 -18.34 0.82
N LEU A 20 -2.12 -18.31 2.11
CA LEU A 20 -1.42 -17.21 2.72
C LEU A 20 -0.14 -17.00 1.93
N CYS A 21 0.14 -15.76 1.52
CA CYS A 21 1.32 -15.42 0.74
C CYS A 21 2.61 -15.79 1.50
N GLN A 22 3.07 -17.03 1.35
CA GLN A 22 4.22 -17.56 2.08
C GLN A 22 5.56 -17.19 1.43
N ASN A 23 5.58 -16.76 0.17
CA ASN A 23 6.81 -16.54 -0.60
C ASN A 23 6.83 -15.20 -1.33
N CYS A 24 6.94 -14.10 -0.57
CA CYS A 24 7.30 -12.83 -1.17
C CYS A 24 8.74 -12.87 -1.74
N PRO A 25 9.01 -12.22 -2.89
CA PRO A 25 10.37 -12.16 -3.42
C PRO A 25 11.34 -11.54 -2.42
N ASN A 26 12.63 -11.87 -2.53
CA ASN A 26 13.67 -11.28 -1.68
C ASN A 26 13.54 -9.75 -1.63
N THR A 27 13.65 -9.17 -0.42
CA THR A 27 13.44 -7.74 -0.08
C THR A 27 11.98 -7.26 0.03
N TRP A 28 11.00 -8.10 -0.26
CA TRP A 28 9.59 -7.81 -0.03
C TRP A 28 9.12 -8.40 1.31
N VAL A 29 8.12 -7.78 1.91
CA VAL A 29 7.52 -8.22 3.18
C VAL A 29 6.07 -8.59 2.94
N SER A 30 5.64 -9.75 3.44
CA SER A 30 4.27 -10.26 3.31
C SER A 30 3.35 -9.65 4.36
N PHE A 31 2.14 -9.27 3.95
CA PHE A 31 1.02 -8.97 4.85
C PHE A 31 -0.31 -9.19 4.11
N ASP A 32 -1.24 -9.94 4.71
CA ASP A 32 -2.59 -10.21 4.19
C ASP A 32 -2.62 -10.50 2.67
N ASN A 33 -1.98 -11.58 2.24
CA ASN A 33 -1.96 -12.02 0.82
C ASN A 33 -1.37 -11.01 -0.17
N HIS A 34 -0.56 -10.07 0.31
CA HIS A 34 0.17 -9.13 -0.51
C HIS A 34 1.64 -9.06 -0.11
N CYS A 35 2.48 -8.73 -1.08
CA CYS A 35 3.87 -8.37 -0.87
C CYS A 35 4.04 -6.86 -0.98
N TYR A 36 4.81 -6.30 -0.05
CA TYR A 36 5.13 -4.87 -0.03
C TYR A 36 6.64 -4.65 -0.17
N ARG A 37 7.03 -3.53 -0.78
CA ARG A 37 8.42 -3.10 -0.92
C ARG A 37 8.57 -1.60 -0.69
N ILE A 38 9.41 -1.20 0.25
CA ILE A 38 9.82 0.20 0.41
C ILE A 38 11.08 0.46 -0.43
N ASN A 39 11.03 1.44 -1.32
CA ASN A 39 12.24 2.07 -1.83
C ASN A 39 12.64 3.19 -0.87
N TYR A 40 13.78 3.06 -0.20
CA TYR A 40 14.26 4.05 0.78
C TYR A 40 15.49 4.83 0.29
N TRP A 41 16.01 4.52 -0.90
CA TRP A 41 17.25 5.09 -1.45
C TRP A 41 17.01 6.29 -2.36
N THR A 42 16.06 6.19 -3.30
CA THR A 42 15.94 7.12 -4.42
C THR A 42 14.62 7.86 -4.35
N ALA A 43 14.69 9.17 -4.10
CA ALA A 43 13.52 10.02 -4.16
C ALA A 43 13.11 10.26 -5.63
N THR A 44 11.82 10.40 -5.86
CA THR A 44 11.28 10.57 -7.20
C THR A 44 9.88 11.18 -7.18
N SER A 45 9.33 11.47 -8.36
CA SER A 45 7.94 11.91 -8.52
C SER A 45 6.96 10.76 -8.40
N TRP A 46 5.70 11.06 -8.08
CA TRP A 46 4.67 10.03 -7.91
C TRP A 46 4.53 9.13 -9.15
N HIS A 47 4.43 9.70 -10.35
CA HIS A 47 4.36 8.93 -11.59
C HIS A 47 5.61 8.07 -11.88
N THR A 48 6.79 8.53 -11.45
CA THR A 48 8.01 7.74 -11.62
C THR A 48 8.07 6.61 -10.60
N ALA A 49 7.59 6.85 -9.37
CA ALA A 49 7.44 5.82 -8.36
C ALA A 49 6.45 4.73 -8.80
N GLN A 50 5.28 5.13 -9.35
CA GLN A 50 4.30 4.21 -9.92
C GLN A 50 4.93 3.31 -10.99
N ARG A 51 5.57 3.89 -12.01
CA ARG A 51 6.24 3.12 -13.07
C ARG A 51 7.26 2.14 -12.50
N ARG A 52 8.06 2.55 -11.51
CA ARG A 52 9.02 1.65 -10.84
C ARG A 52 8.37 0.54 -10.04
N CYS A 53 7.15 0.73 -9.52
CA CYS A 53 6.38 -0.37 -8.94
C CYS A 53 5.86 -1.31 -10.02
N MET A 54 5.38 -0.78 -11.15
CA MET A 54 4.92 -1.57 -12.29
C MET A 54 6.03 -2.44 -12.87
N ASP A 55 7.28 -1.98 -12.89
CA ASP A 55 8.45 -2.78 -13.27
C ASP A 55 8.63 -4.05 -12.42
N TYR A 56 8.05 -4.11 -11.21
CA TYR A 56 8.04 -5.29 -10.35
C TYR A 56 6.75 -6.13 -10.42
N GLY A 57 5.86 -5.81 -11.35
CA GLY A 57 4.50 -6.36 -11.40
C GLY A 57 3.66 -5.94 -10.19
N ALA A 58 3.87 -4.71 -9.71
CA ALA A 58 3.21 -4.12 -8.56
C ALA A 58 2.65 -2.74 -8.90
N ASP A 59 1.96 -2.12 -7.95
CA ASP A 59 1.59 -0.71 -8.02
C ASP A 59 2.04 0.02 -6.75
N LEU A 60 1.89 1.34 -6.74
CA LEU A 60 2.02 2.10 -5.49
C LEU A 60 0.99 1.59 -4.47
N ALA A 61 1.44 1.42 -3.23
CA ALA A 61 0.67 0.70 -2.23
C ALA A 61 -0.70 1.35 -1.95
N SER A 62 -1.75 0.54 -2.01
CA SER A 62 -3.01 0.83 -1.35
C SER A 62 -2.93 0.51 0.15
N ILE A 63 -3.71 1.21 0.97
CA ILE A 63 -3.89 0.95 2.41
C ILE A 63 -5.39 0.98 2.71
N ARG A 64 -5.99 -0.19 2.90
CA ARG A 64 -7.46 -0.36 2.76
C ARG A 64 -8.18 -0.53 4.08
N TYR A 65 -7.48 -0.83 5.16
CA TYR A 65 -8.04 -1.05 6.50
C TYR A 65 -7.00 -0.79 7.60
N PRO A 66 -7.44 -0.63 8.87
CA PRO A 66 -6.56 -0.22 9.97
C PRO A 66 -5.34 -1.14 10.20
N GLU A 67 -5.51 -2.45 10.09
CA GLU A 67 -4.43 -3.41 10.32
C GLU A 67 -3.33 -3.31 9.24
N GLU A 68 -3.72 -3.05 7.99
CA GLU A 68 -2.78 -2.76 6.89
C GLU A 68 -2.03 -1.45 7.14
N GLN A 69 -2.74 -0.42 7.63
CA GLN A 69 -2.14 0.85 8.00
C GLN A 69 -1.09 0.69 9.11
N GLU A 70 -1.41 -0.09 10.15
CA GLU A 70 -0.49 -0.35 11.25
C GLU A 70 0.76 -1.11 10.76
N PHE A 71 0.57 -2.15 9.93
CA PHE A 71 1.67 -2.88 9.31
C PHE A 71 2.60 -1.96 8.50
N VAL A 72 2.05 -1.12 7.63
CA VAL A 72 2.83 -0.19 6.80
C VAL A 72 3.53 0.84 7.68
N PHE A 73 2.85 1.39 8.69
CA PHE A 73 3.43 2.39 9.60
C PHE A 73 4.62 1.84 10.39
N GLU A 74 4.47 0.67 11.01
CA GLU A 74 5.56 0.06 11.78
C GLU A 74 6.77 -0.27 10.88
N TRP A 75 6.53 -0.64 9.62
CA TRP A 75 7.62 -0.83 8.68
C TRP A 75 8.31 0.48 8.28
N VAL A 76 7.55 1.53 7.96
CA VAL A 76 8.07 2.88 7.68
C VAL A 76 8.91 3.39 8.85
N LYS A 77 8.43 3.22 10.09
CA LYS A 77 9.14 3.62 11.31
C LYS A 77 10.49 2.92 11.47
N ARG A 78 10.55 1.60 11.23
CA ARG A 78 11.81 0.84 11.22
C ARG A 78 12.79 1.35 10.16
N VAL A 79 12.33 1.57 8.94
CA VAL A 79 13.16 2.10 7.84
C VAL A 79 13.67 3.51 8.15
N ASN A 80 12.82 4.38 8.69
CA ASN A 80 13.18 5.76 9.02
C ASN A 80 14.23 5.85 10.13
N LYS A 81 14.23 4.91 11.09
CA LYS A 81 15.28 4.82 12.12
C LYS A 81 16.68 4.64 11.51
N MET A 82 16.78 4.00 10.34
CA MET A 82 18.05 3.72 9.66
C MET A 82 18.40 4.73 8.56
N HIS A 83 17.40 5.27 7.87
CA HIS A 83 17.60 6.06 6.65
C HIS A 83 17.17 7.52 6.76
N HIS A 84 16.58 7.95 7.89
CA HIS A 84 16.15 9.33 8.14
C HIS A 84 15.21 9.94 7.08
N ASN A 85 14.45 9.10 6.38
CA ASN A 85 13.43 9.53 5.43
C ASN A 85 12.20 10.05 6.17
N LYS A 86 11.42 10.95 5.53
CA LYS A 86 10.22 11.55 6.14
C LYS A 86 8.90 11.11 5.48
N TYR A 87 8.90 10.94 4.17
CA TYR A 87 7.69 10.73 3.37
C TYR A 87 7.90 9.69 2.28
N TYR A 88 6.85 8.92 2.03
CA TYR A 88 6.80 7.90 0.99
C TYR A 88 5.51 8.04 0.19
N TRP A 89 5.61 8.08 -1.14
CA TRP A 89 4.45 7.98 -2.02
C TRP A 89 3.70 6.67 -1.80
N ILE A 90 2.37 6.77 -1.77
CA ILE A 90 1.41 5.67 -1.81
C ILE A 90 0.45 5.88 -2.98
N GLY A 91 -0.40 4.89 -3.27
CA GLY A 91 -1.20 4.86 -4.50
C GLY A 91 -2.43 5.77 -4.52
N LEU A 92 -2.74 6.44 -3.41
CA LEU A 92 -3.94 7.28 -3.29
C LEU A 92 -3.73 8.58 -4.09
N ASN A 93 -4.72 8.91 -4.92
CA ASN A 93 -4.69 10.09 -5.78
C ASN A 93 -6.11 10.53 -6.17
N ASP A 94 -6.25 11.79 -6.57
CA ASP A 94 -7.45 12.34 -7.21
C ASP A 94 -7.13 13.08 -8.52
N ILE A 95 -6.03 12.71 -9.17
CA ILE A 95 -5.49 13.25 -10.44
C ILE A 95 -6.57 13.39 -11.54
N GLU A 96 -7.46 12.41 -11.66
CA GLU A 96 -8.51 12.43 -12.70
C GLU A 96 -9.62 13.43 -12.40
N LYS A 97 -9.93 13.62 -11.12
CA LYS A 97 -11.01 14.50 -10.67
C LYS A 97 -10.81 14.87 -9.21
N GLU A 98 -10.51 16.15 -9.00
CA GLU A 98 -10.41 16.79 -7.69
C GLU A 98 -11.51 16.32 -6.72
N LYS A 99 -11.10 15.98 -5.48
CA LYS A 99 -11.94 15.45 -4.40
C LYS A 99 -12.52 14.05 -4.67
N LYS A 100 -12.15 13.37 -5.75
CA LYS A 100 -12.52 11.98 -6.04
C LYS A 100 -11.30 11.07 -5.92
N TRP A 101 -10.90 10.88 -4.66
CA TRP A 101 -9.81 10.01 -4.25
C TRP A 101 -10.05 8.54 -4.63
N ARG A 102 -9.01 7.91 -5.17
CA ARG A 102 -8.98 6.50 -5.57
C ARG A 102 -7.57 5.92 -5.42
N TRP A 103 -7.49 4.62 -5.22
CA TRP A 103 -6.22 3.91 -5.31
C TRP A 103 -5.88 3.62 -6.76
N ILE A 104 -4.62 3.82 -7.15
CA ILE A 104 -4.16 3.59 -8.52
C ILE A 104 -4.23 2.11 -8.94
N ASP A 105 -4.18 1.19 -7.97
CA ASP A 105 -4.33 -0.25 -8.17
C ASP A 105 -5.80 -0.71 -8.32
N GLY A 106 -6.75 0.24 -8.30
CA GLY A 106 -8.19 -0.05 -8.40
C GLY A 106 -8.84 -0.53 -7.10
N SER A 107 -8.11 -0.61 -5.99
CA SER A 107 -8.66 -0.98 -4.69
C SER A 107 -9.72 0.02 -4.21
N THR A 108 -10.65 -0.46 -3.40
CA THR A 108 -11.70 0.39 -2.83
C THR A 108 -11.14 1.38 -1.79
N TYR A 109 -11.57 2.63 -1.88
CA TYR A 109 -11.20 3.70 -0.97
C TYR A 109 -12.26 3.91 0.13
N TYR A 110 -12.18 3.14 1.22
CA TYR A 110 -13.05 3.29 2.39
C TYR A 110 -12.31 3.78 3.63
N TYR A 111 -11.15 3.19 3.92
CA TYR A 111 -10.31 3.58 5.04
C TYR A 111 -9.58 4.90 4.76
N LYS A 112 -9.46 5.74 5.78
CA LYS A 112 -8.85 7.06 5.71
C LYS A 112 -7.96 7.29 6.93
N ASN A 113 -6.74 7.74 6.70
CA ASN A 113 -5.80 8.10 7.77
C ASN A 113 -5.12 9.45 7.49
N TRP A 114 -5.88 10.43 7.03
CA TRP A 114 -5.37 11.77 6.78
C TRP A 114 -4.83 12.41 8.06
N SER A 115 -3.71 13.11 7.94
CA SER A 115 -3.20 13.97 9.00
C SER A 115 -4.12 15.18 9.22
N GLY A 116 -3.96 15.85 10.35
CA GLY A 116 -4.76 17.03 10.68
C GLY A 116 -4.68 18.08 9.57
N ASN A 117 -5.85 18.57 9.13
CA ASN A 117 -6.00 19.52 8.02
C ASN A 117 -5.55 18.98 6.64
N GLN A 118 -5.58 17.66 6.42
CA GLN A 118 -5.36 17.06 5.10
C GLN A 118 -6.61 16.28 4.63
N PRO A 119 -6.80 16.12 3.32
CA PRO A 119 -6.06 16.80 2.25
C PRO A 119 -6.43 18.29 2.18
N ASN A 120 -5.46 19.19 1.93
CA ASN A 120 -5.73 20.64 1.86
C ASN A 120 -5.66 21.22 0.45
N ASN A 121 -5.24 20.43 -0.54
CA ASN A 121 -5.04 20.85 -1.91
C ASN A 121 -4.33 22.22 -2.02
N ALA A 122 -3.20 22.34 -1.32
CA ALA A 122 -2.45 23.59 -1.27
C ALA A 122 -2.12 24.09 -2.68
N HIS A 123 -2.52 25.33 -2.97
CA HIS A 123 -2.41 25.98 -4.28
C HIS A 123 -3.16 25.28 -5.44
N GLY A 124 -4.05 24.32 -5.16
CA GLY A 124 -4.87 23.66 -6.18
C GLY A 124 -4.08 22.70 -7.08
N ILE A 125 -2.99 22.11 -6.58
CA ILE A 125 -2.06 21.27 -7.37
C ILE A 125 -1.69 19.94 -6.70
N GLN A 126 -2.31 19.59 -5.55
CA GLN A 126 -1.88 18.46 -4.74
C GLN A 126 -2.79 17.24 -4.93
N ASP A 127 -2.51 16.45 -5.95
CA ASP A 127 -3.38 15.33 -6.31
C ASP A 127 -2.84 13.95 -5.89
N CYS A 128 -1.70 13.91 -5.18
CA CYS A 128 -0.97 12.67 -4.89
C CYS A 128 -0.65 12.53 -3.40
N THR A 129 -0.77 11.32 -2.86
CA THR A 129 -0.65 11.11 -1.40
C THR A 129 0.69 10.52 -0.97
N VAL A 130 1.22 11.02 0.14
CA VAL A 130 2.31 10.39 0.90
C VAL A 130 1.83 9.86 2.24
N ILE A 131 2.52 8.84 2.75
CA ILE A 131 2.53 8.49 4.18
C ILE A 131 3.75 9.15 4.85
N GLY A 132 3.51 9.84 5.96
CA GLY A 132 4.53 10.52 6.76
C GLY A 132 5.11 9.65 7.89
N SER A 133 6.10 10.19 8.60
CA SER A 133 6.76 9.50 9.73
C SER A 133 5.84 9.20 10.91
N GLN A 134 4.67 9.83 10.99
CA GLN A 134 3.63 9.58 11.99
C GLN A 134 2.57 8.56 11.51
N GLY A 135 2.76 7.96 10.33
CA GLY A 135 1.83 7.00 9.74
C GLY A 135 0.62 7.62 9.04
N THR A 136 0.33 8.90 9.29
CA THR A 136 -0.77 9.62 8.67
C THR A 136 -0.44 10.12 7.25
N TRP A 137 -1.49 10.44 6.51
CA TRP A 137 -1.43 10.79 5.09
C TRP A 137 -1.50 12.29 4.85
N SER A 138 -0.87 12.74 3.77
CA SER A 138 -0.88 14.12 3.29
C SER A 138 -0.90 14.16 1.78
N ASP A 139 -1.59 15.13 1.19
CA ASP A 139 -1.56 15.37 -0.24
C ASP A 139 -0.40 16.30 -0.63
N PHE A 140 0.21 16.03 -1.77
CA PHE A 140 1.31 16.80 -2.33
C PHE A 140 1.22 16.83 -3.85
N ALA A 141 1.87 17.83 -4.43
CA ALA A 141 1.99 17.93 -5.88
C ALA A 141 2.71 16.69 -6.43
N CYS A 142 2.07 15.98 -7.35
CA CYS A 142 2.58 14.74 -7.96
C CYS A 142 3.97 14.90 -8.59
N LYS A 143 4.31 16.13 -9.00
CA LYS A 143 5.61 16.51 -9.59
C LYS A 143 6.75 16.62 -8.57
N ASN A 144 6.46 16.62 -7.26
CA ASN A 144 7.48 16.68 -6.23
C ASN A 144 8.42 15.47 -6.32
N LYS A 145 9.73 15.70 -6.41
CA LYS A 145 10.75 14.65 -6.59
C LYS A 145 11.48 14.27 -5.30
N GLY A 146 11.00 14.75 -4.15
CA GLY A 146 11.67 14.63 -2.86
C GLY A 146 11.32 13.38 -2.05
N TYR A 147 10.42 12.52 -2.53
CA TYR A 147 9.88 11.42 -1.71
C TYR A 147 10.23 10.05 -2.24
N ARG A 148 10.37 9.13 -1.28
CA ARG A 148 10.54 7.69 -1.47
C ARG A 148 9.17 7.07 -1.79
N TYR A 149 9.05 5.75 -1.88
CA TYR A 149 7.77 5.14 -2.24
C TYR A 149 7.61 3.71 -1.73
N ILE A 150 6.36 3.27 -1.63
CA ILE A 150 5.97 1.93 -1.21
C ILE A 150 5.24 1.26 -2.37
N CYS A 151 5.71 0.09 -2.79
CA CYS A 151 5.03 -0.76 -3.77
C CYS A 151 4.27 -1.87 -3.06
N LYS A 152 3.18 -2.33 -3.68
CA LYS A 152 2.36 -3.46 -3.24
C LYS A 152 1.94 -4.30 -4.44
N LYS A 153 1.95 -5.62 -4.30
CA LYS A 153 1.34 -6.56 -5.25
C LYS A 153 0.66 -7.70 -4.53
N LYS A 154 -0.36 -8.25 -5.18
CA LYS A 154 -0.98 -9.49 -4.75
C LYS A 154 0.02 -10.64 -4.91
N CYS A 155 -0.08 -11.59 -3.99
CA CYS A 155 0.38 -12.95 -4.18
C CYS A 155 -0.84 -13.80 -4.58
#